data_AF-A0A1Q8AUE0-F1
#
_entry.id   AF-A0A1Q8AUE0-F1
#
_cell.length_a   1.000
_cell.length_b   1.000
_cell.length_c   1.000
_cell.angle_alpha   90.00
_cell.angle_beta   90.00
_cell.angle_gamma   90.00
#
_symmetry.space_group_name_H-M   'P 1'
#
loop_
_entity.id
_entity.type
_entity.pdbx_description
1 polymer ?
#
loop_
_entity_poly.entity_id
_entity_poly.type
_entity_poly.pdbx_seq_one_letter_code
_entity_poly.pdbx_strand_id
1 'polypeptide(L)' 'MTLVEVTYELQRPVGVQELRRLGEFANTYGLRRFRVDESRNQLSFEYDASRLKETQVAHVLREAHIPVTRKVN' A
#
# COMPACT_ATOMS: atom_id res chain seq x y z
N MET A 1 -11.14 -10.50 -13.62
CA MET A 1 -10.66 -9.64 -12.52
C MET A 1 -9.55 -10.41 -11.84
N THR A 2 -8.34 -9.85 -11.80
CA THR A 2 -7.15 -10.54 -11.28
C THR A 2 -6.76 -9.86 -9.98
N LEU A 3 -6.98 -10.55 -8.87
CA LEU A 3 -6.63 -10.04 -7.55
C LEU A 3 -5.15 -10.25 -7.29
N VAL A 4 -4.45 -9.19 -6.90
CA VAL A 4 -3.05 -9.26 -6.49
C VAL A 4 -2.92 -8.69 -5.10
N GLU A 5 -2.13 -9.39 -4.28
CA GLU A 5 -1.69 -8.91 -2.98
C GLU A 5 -0.19 -8.61 -3.03
N VAL A 6 0.18 -7.42 -2.58
CA VAL A 6 1.58 -7.03 -2.37
C VAL A 6 1.80 -6.61 -0.93
N THR A 7 2.86 -7.10 -0.32
CA THR A 7 3.24 -6.74 1.04
C THR A 7 4.56 -6.01 1.04
N TYR A 8 4.62 -4.91 1.78
CA TYR A 8 5.81 -4.13 2.00
C TYR A 8 6.19 -4.11 3.47
N GLU A 9 7.49 -4.23 3.74
CA GLU A 9 8.08 -4.00 5.06
C GLU A 9 8.33 -2.51 5.24
N LEU A 10 7.98 -1.98 6.40
CA LEU A 10 8.12 -0.57 6.73
C LEU A 10 9.34 -0.34 7.61
N GLN A 11 9.97 0.82 7.47
CA GLN A 11 11.07 1.24 8.34
C GLN A 11 10.57 1.71 9.71
N ARG A 12 9.34 2.24 9.76
CA ARG A 12 8.66 2.69 10.98
C ARG A 12 7.14 2.52 10.84
N PRO A 13 6.40 2.50 11.96
CA PRO A 13 4.94 2.44 11.92
C PRO A 13 4.34 3.57 11.10
N VAL A 14 3.26 3.28 10.38
CA VAL A 14 2.55 4.28 9.57
C VAL A 14 1.77 5.21 10.50
N GLY A 15 2.01 6.52 10.38
CA GLY A 15 1.27 7.53 11.12
C GLY A 15 -0.16 7.74 10.60
N VAL A 16 -1.01 8.37 11.41
CA VAL A 16 -2.40 8.69 11.05
C VAL A 16 -2.48 9.57 9.80
N GLN A 17 -1.51 10.46 9.59
CA GLN A 17 -1.47 11.33 8.40
C GLN A 17 -1.12 10.56 7.13
N GLU A 18 -0.13 9.67 7.18
CA GLU A 18 0.20 8.77 6.08
C GLU A 18 -0.98 7.84 5.73
N LEU A 19 -1.70 7.32 6.74
CA LEU A 19 -2.90 6.51 6.54
C LEU A 19 -4.04 7.28 5.87
N ARG A 20 -4.25 8.55 6.24
CA ARG A 20 -5.25 9.40 5.56
C ARG A 20 -4.94 9.60 4.10
N ARG A 21 -3.69 9.91 3.76
CA ARG A 21 -3.25 10.05 2.36
C ARG A 21 -3.49 8.76 1.58
N LEU A 22 -3.13 7.61 2.15
CA LEU A 22 -3.47 6.30 1.55
C LEU A 22 -4.97 6.12 1.31
N GLY A 23 -5.80 6.55 2.25
CA GLY A 23 -7.26 6.50 2.12
C GLY A 23 -7.79 7.32 0.94
N GLU A 24 -7.18 8.47 0.64
CA GLU A 24 -7.51 9.27 -0.54
C GLU A 24 -7.22 8.52 -1.84
N PHE A 25 -6.12 7.75 -1.90
CA PHE A 25 -5.77 6.94 -3.06
C PHE A 25 -6.65 5.69 -3.23
N ALA A 26 -7.20 5.16 -2.15
CA ALA A 26 -8.08 3.99 -2.20
C ALA A 26 -9.30 4.21 -3.12
N ASN A 27 -9.78 5.45 -3.22
CA ASN A 27 -10.90 5.82 -4.09
C ASN A 27 -10.51 5.96 -5.57
N THR A 28 -9.23 6.13 -5.87
CA THR A 28 -8.80 6.60 -7.21
C THR A 28 -8.40 5.46 -8.14
N TYR A 29 -8.00 4.28 -7.63
CA TYR A 29 -7.18 3.37 -8.46
C TYR A 29 -7.36 1.86 -8.25
N GLY A 30 -8.57 1.33 -8.07
CA GLY A 30 -8.77 -0.14 -8.04
C GLY A 30 -8.07 -0.85 -6.86
N LEU A 31 -7.61 -0.07 -5.88
CA LEU A 31 -7.19 -0.52 -4.57
C LEU A 31 -8.46 -1.01 -3.86
N ARG A 32 -8.49 -2.27 -3.44
CA ARG A 32 -9.66 -2.82 -2.75
C ARG A 32 -9.53 -2.69 -1.24
N ARG A 33 -8.34 -2.98 -0.73
CA ARG A 33 -8.09 -3.03 0.71
C ARG A 33 -6.60 -2.86 0.99
N PHE A 34 -6.29 -2.25 2.13
CA PHE A 34 -4.97 -2.30 2.71
C PHE A 34 -5.05 -2.83 4.15
N ARG A 35 -3.97 -3.43 4.63
CA ARG A 35 -3.85 -3.96 5.99
C ARG A 35 -2.52 -3.56 6.57
N VAL A 36 -2.56 -2.94 7.74
CA VAL A 36 -1.37 -2.63 8.54
C VAL A 36 -1.20 -3.75 9.56
N ASP A 37 -0.04 -4.38 9.57
CA ASP A 37 0.40 -5.26 10.65
C ASP A 37 1.43 -4.50 11.48
N GLU A 38 0.98 -3.96 12.62
CA GLU A 38 1.83 -3.20 13.53
C GLU A 38 2.86 -4.08 14.25
N SER A 39 2.58 -5.39 14.41
CA SER A 39 3.49 -6.32 15.08
C SER A 39 4.70 -6.65 14.20
N ARG A 40 4.49 -6.72 12.88
CA ARG A 40 5.53 -7.00 11.88
C ARG A 40 6.03 -5.75 11.17
N ASN A 41 5.43 -4.60 11.46
CA ASN A 41 5.64 -3.34 10.76
C ASN A 41 5.50 -3.50 9.24
N GLN A 42 4.42 -4.17 8.81
CA GLN A 42 4.16 -4.51 7.41
C GLN A 42 2.87 -3.85 6.92
N LEU A 43 2.84 -3.57 5.63
CA LEU A 43 1.69 -3.01 4.94
C LEU A 43 1.37 -3.83 3.70
N SER A 44 0.20 -4.44 3.70
CA SER A 44 -0.29 -5.25 2.59
C SER A 44 -1.36 -4.49 1.81
N PHE A 45 -1.33 -4.59 0.49
CA PHE A 45 -2.30 -4.01 -0.43
C PHE A 45 -2.91 -5.09 -1.30
N GLU A 46 -4.23 -5.06 -1.40
CA GLU A 46 -5.01 -5.85 -2.34
C GLU A 46 -5.55 -4.94 -3.43
N TYR A 47 -5.29 -5.28 -4.70
CA TYR A 47 -5.75 -4.51 -5.86
C TYR A 47 -6.08 -5.40 -7.06
N ASP A 48 -6.86 -4.85 -8.00
CA ASP A 48 -7.13 -5.51 -9.28
C ASP A 48 -6.02 -5.18 -10.28
N ALA A 49 -5.20 -6.17 -10.64
CA ALA A 49 -4.08 -6.01 -11.58
C ALA A 49 -4.52 -5.64 -13.01
N SER A 50 -5.80 -5.80 -13.35
CA SER A 50 -6.37 -5.32 -14.61
C SER A 50 -6.54 -3.79 -14.63
N ARG A 51 -6.55 -3.15 -13.46
CA ARG A 51 -6.81 -1.70 -13.29
C ARG A 51 -5.61 -0.96 -12.69
N LEU A 52 -4.77 -1.65 -11.93
CA LEU A 52 -3.65 -1.06 -11.22
C LEU A 52 -2.38 -1.88 -11.44
N LYS A 53 -1.29 -1.22 -11.81
CA LYS A 53 0.04 -1.85 -11.90
C LYS A 53 0.78 -1.72 -10.58
N GLU A 54 1.65 -2.69 -10.28
CA GLU A 54 2.52 -2.65 -9.10
C GLU A 54 3.36 -1.37 -9.03
N THR A 55 3.82 -0.85 -10.17
CA THR A 55 4.58 0.41 -10.23
C THR A 55 3.76 1.62 -9.76
N GLN A 56 2.44 1.62 -9.99
CA GLN A 56 1.54 2.66 -9.51
C GLN A 56 1.32 2.55 -8.00
N VAL A 57 1.22 1.33 -7.46
CA VAL A 57 1.18 1.10 -6.00
C VAL A 57 2.44 1.66 -5.34
N ALA A 58 3.61 1.37 -5.90
CA ALA A 58 4.88 1.88 -5.41
C ALA A 58 4.99 3.42 -5.51
N HIS A 59 4.39 4.02 -6.54
CA HIS A 59 4.33 5.48 -6.66
C HIS A 59 3.44 6.11 -5.59
N VAL A 60 2.25 5.57 -5.36
CA VAL A 60 1.32 6.01 -4.31
C VAL A 60 1.97 5.96 -2.93
N LEU A 61 2.72 4.89 -2.63
CA LEU A 61 3.47 4.76 -1.38
C LEU A 61 4.49 5.89 -1.17
N ARG A 62 5.18 6.28 -2.25
CA ARG A 62 6.13 7.40 -2.22
C ARG A 62 5.42 8.74 -2.01
N GLU A 63 4.33 8.99 -2.72
CA GLU A 63 3.52 10.22 -2.59
C GLU A 63 2.87 10.35 -1.19
N ALA A 64 2.48 9.23 -0.59
CA ALA A 64 1.98 9.18 0.78
C ALA A 64 3.09 9.35 1.84
N HIS A 65 4.35 9.48 1.42
CA HIS A 65 5.55 9.50 2.27
C HIS A 65 5.65 8.29 3.20
N ILE A 66 5.19 7.12 2.73
CA ILE A 66 5.26 5.90 3.52
C ILE A 66 6.68 5.35 3.46
N PRO A 67 7.34 5.16 4.61
CA PRO A 67 8.71 4.72 4.65
C PRO A 67 8.77 3.20 4.47
N VAL A 68 8.62 2.76 3.23
CA VAL A 68 8.78 1.36 2.83
C VAL A 68 10.26 1.00 2.67
N THR A 69 10.68 -0.09 3.31
CA THR A 69 12.02 -0.67 3.24
C THR A 69 12.17 -1.50 1.97
N ARG A 70 11.31 -2.51 1.82
CA ARG A 70 11.35 -3.46 0.71
C ARG A 70 10.01 -4.16 0.54
N LYS A 71 9.81 -4.73 -0.64
CA LYS A 71 8.74 -5.70 -0.90
C LYS A 71 9.10 -7.03 -0.21
N VAL A 72 8.13 -7.69 0.39
CA VAL A 72 8.31 -8.94 1.13
C VAL A 72 7.70 -10.15 0.42
N ASN A 73 6.97 -9.91 -0.67
CA ASN A 73 6.25 -10.91 -1.47
C ASN A 73 6.60 -10.82 -2.95
#